data_AF-A0A939W957-F1
#
_entry.id   AF-A0A939W957-F1
#
_cell.length_a   1.000
_cell.length_b   1.000
_cell.length_c   1.000
_cell.angle_alpha   90.00
_cell.angle_beta   90.00
_cell.angle_gamma   90.00
#
_symmetry.space_group_name_H-M   'P 1'
#
loop_
_entity.id
_entity.type
_entity.pdbx_description
1 polymer ?
#
loop_
_entity_poly.entity_id
_entity_poly.type
_entity_poly.pdbx_seq_one_letter_code
_entity_poly.pdbx_strand_id
1 'polypeptide(L)'
;DEMRGTLRTGTPGVDGAKDMQPGTCWTCKSPDVPRYMAANGPAKFYNQPWSNLGAEIVHPIGCADCHDAKTMNLAVSRPALKEAFERTGRDISKATQQELRSLVCAQCHEEYYFRPADKYLMFPFDKGQSVEDIEAYFDEIKFTDYVHKLSKAPILKAQHPGWSVFLRGPHGQHGVACADCHMPYKSEGGIKYSDHQIMSPLAKIASTCQTCHRESEETLKGWVYEYQRAGFETRTVAEHELVKAHLMAEACWKAGATEAEMDQALKCIRKGQWRWDYAVASHGASFHAPAEYQRIISHAIEFGLKAQLELQKVLIAHNATFEMPDVSTKAKAQAYIGLDMPKLEKDKKEFLNTIVPKWEEQARKAGIL
;
A
#
# COMPACT_ATOMS: atom_id res chain seq x y z
N ASP A 1 7.26 -6.13 -14.49
CA ASP A 1 6.04 -6.25 -15.30
C ASP A 1 4.77 -5.69 -14.68
N GLU A 2 4.34 -6.11 -13.48
CA GLU A 2 3.06 -5.66 -12.89
C GLU A 2 2.89 -4.12 -12.85
N MET A 3 3.96 -3.43 -12.47
CA MET A 3 3.98 -1.97 -12.42
C MET A 3 3.81 -1.35 -13.82
N ARG A 4 4.38 -1.97 -14.87
CA ARG A 4 4.21 -1.53 -16.25
C ARG A 4 2.81 -1.88 -16.76
N GLY A 5 2.22 -2.99 -16.30
CA GLY A 5 0.93 -3.51 -16.73
C GLY A 5 -0.30 -2.92 -16.05
N THR A 6 -0.16 -2.31 -14.87
CA THR A 6 -1.31 -1.70 -14.17
C THR A 6 -1.87 -0.48 -14.91
N LEU A 7 -3.20 -0.30 -14.92
CA LEU A 7 -3.84 0.90 -15.48
C LEU A 7 -3.46 2.18 -14.71
N ARG A 8 -3.01 2.07 -13.45
CA ARG A 8 -2.69 3.23 -12.60
C ARG A 8 -1.54 4.08 -13.11
N THR A 9 -0.62 3.51 -13.87
CA THR A 9 0.50 4.24 -14.51
C THR A 9 0.11 4.92 -15.81
N GLY A 10 -1.11 4.68 -16.29
CA GLY A 10 -1.58 5.20 -17.57
C GLY A 10 -0.82 4.59 -18.74
N THR A 11 -0.78 5.34 -19.84
CA THR A 11 -0.27 4.92 -21.14
C THR A 11 0.58 6.02 -21.80
N PRO A 12 1.56 6.62 -21.08
CA PRO A 12 2.31 7.76 -21.59
C PRO A 12 2.95 7.43 -22.95
N GLY A 13 2.70 8.28 -23.94
CA GLY A 13 3.14 8.11 -25.33
C GLY A 13 2.15 7.43 -26.28
N VAL A 14 1.09 6.78 -25.79
CA VAL A 14 -0.02 6.28 -26.62
C VAL A 14 -1.01 7.41 -26.85
N ASP A 15 -1.37 7.70 -28.11
CA ASP A 15 -2.30 8.77 -28.49
C ASP A 15 -1.99 10.14 -27.84
N GLY A 16 -0.70 10.44 -27.61
CA GLY A 16 -0.27 11.67 -26.95
C GLY A 16 -0.59 11.75 -25.45
N ALA A 17 -1.00 10.64 -24.82
CA ALA A 17 -1.20 10.56 -23.38
C ALA A 17 0.08 10.95 -22.62
N LYS A 18 -0.09 11.72 -21.55
CA LYS A 18 0.98 12.16 -20.66
C LYS A 18 1.12 11.25 -19.45
N ASP A 19 2.20 11.41 -18.71
CA ASP A 19 2.39 10.74 -17.43
C ASP A 19 1.29 11.06 -16.43
N MET A 20 0.75 10.02 -15.80
CA MET A 20 -0.17 10.12 -14.67
C MET A 20 0.55 9.98 -13.34
N GLN A 21 1.75 9.39 -13.34
CA GLN A 21 2.48 9.02 -12.14
C GLN A 21 3.89 9.61 -12.15
N PRO A 22 4.47 9.92 -10.98
CA PRO A 22 5.87 10.32 -10.87
C PRO A 22 6.81 9.10 -10.88
N GLY A 23 8.09 9.37 -11.06
CA GLY A 23 9.19 8.41 -10.98
C GLY A 23 9.22 7.68 -9.64
N THR A 24 8.69 8.31 -8.58
CA THR A 24 8.48 7.72 -7.26
C THR A 24 7.78 6.36 -7.30
N CYS A 25 6.90 6.08 -8.26
CA CYS A 25 6.26 4.77 -8.39
C CYS A 25 7.24 3.60 -8.65
N TRP A 26 8.46 3.87 -9.12
CA TRP A 26 9.50 2.86 -9.31
C TRP A 26 10.22 2.47 -8.01
N THR A 27 10.16 3.29 -6.97
CA THR A 27 11.04 3.20 -5.78
C THR A 27 11.16 1.79 -5.21
N CYS A 28 10.02 1.10 -5.08
CA CYS A 28 9.92 -0.19 -4.41
C CYS A 28 9.80 -1.36 -5.40
N LYS A 29 10.45 -1.28 -6.57
CA LYS A 29 10.21 -2.24 -7.68
C LYS A 29 11.47 -2.80 -8.32
N SER A 30 12.65 -2.26 -8.05
CA SER A 30 13.86 -2.61 -8.79
C SER A 30 15.16 -2.18 -8.11
N PRO A 31 16.25 -2.96 -8.23
CA PRO A 31 17.60 -2.58 -7.82
C PRO A 31 18.23 -1.51 -8.72
N ASP A 32 17.59 -1.13 -9.83
CA ASP A 32 18.03 0.01 -10.63
C ASP A 32 17.73 1.36 -9.98
N VAL A 33 16.78 1.40 -9.04
CA VAL A 33 16.46 2.63 -8.29
C VAL A 33 17.66 3.13 -7.48
N PRO A 34 18.32 2.34 -6.61
CA PRO A 34 19.46 2.81 -5.84
C PRO A 34 20.66 3.08 -6.75
N ARG A 35 20.83 2.32 -7.86
CA ARG A 35 21.81 2.62 -8.92
C ARG A 35 21.58 4.02 -9.48
N TYR A 36 20.35 4.32 -9.91
CA TYR A 36 19.99 5.62 -10.48
C TYR A 36 20.15 6.75 -9.45
N MET A 37 19.65 6.56 -8.23
CA MET A 37 19.78 7.54 -7.14
C MET A 37 21.23 7.82 -6.77
N ALA A 38 22.11 6.81 -6.78
CA ALA A 38 23.53 6.99 -6.51
C ALA A 38 24.21 7.85 -7.60
N ALA A 39 23.83 7.67 -8.87
CA ALA A 39 24.39 8.43 -9.99
C ALA A 39 23.79 9.84 -10.15
N ASN A 40 22.52 10.03 -9.79
CA ASN A 40 21.74 11.24 -10.14
C ASN A 40 21.21 12.03 -8.94
N GLY A 41 21.24 11.45 -7.74
CA GLY A 41 20.63 11.99 -6.52
C GLY A 41 19.15 11.59 -6.36
N PRO A 42 18.67 11.35 -5.11
CA PRO A 42 17.27 11.01 -4.84
C PRO A 42 16.26 12.05 -5.31
N ALA A 43 16.53 13.34 -5.09
CA ALA A 43 15.62 14.42 -5.50
C ALA A 43 15.35 14.43 -7.01
N LYS A 44 16.39 14.16 -7.83
CA LYS A 44 16.23 14.07 -9.28
C LYS A 44 15.39 12.85 -9.68
N PHE A 45 15.57 11.71 -9.02
CA PHE A 45 14.77 10.50 -9.27
C PHE A 45 13.27 10.74 -9.00
N TYR A 46 12.92 11.28 -7.83
CA TYR A 46 11.53 11.46 -7.42
C TYR A 46 10.78 12.48 -8.29
N ASN A 47 11.47 13.52 -8.77
CA ASN A 47 10.88 14.58 -9.58
C ASN A 47 10.75 14.23 -11.08
N GLN A 48 11.20 13.03 -11.52
CA GLN A 48 10.96 12.60 -12.90
C GLN A 48 9.48 12.23 -13.12
N PRO A 49 8.94 12.41 -14.34
CA PRO A 49 7.81 11.62 -14.82
C PRO A 49 8.12 10.12 -14.79
N TRP A 50 7.11 9.28 -14.54
CA TRP A 50 7.28 7.83 -14.47
C TRP A 50 7.88 7.22 -15.74
N SER A 51 7.41 7.67 -16.91
CA SER A 51 7.83 7.18 -18.22
C SER A 51 9.30 7.46 -18.55
N ASN A 52 9.86 8.56 -18.03
CA ASN A 52 11.26 8.95 -18.25
C ASN A 52 12.27 7.93 -17.68
N LEU A 53 11.84 7.14 -16.70
CA LEU A 53 12.66 6.12 -16.06
C LEU A 53 12.44 4.72 -16.65
N GLY A 54 11.57 4.57 -17.66
CA GLY A 54 11.18 3.28 -18.20
C GLY A 54 12.32 2.44 -18.79
N ALA A 55 13.32 3.10 -19.39
CA ALA A 55 14.53 2.47 -19.92
C ALA A 55 15.68 2.37 -18.89
N GLU A 56 15.53 2.99 -17.73
CA GLU A 56 16.53 2.96 -16.65
C GLU A 56 16.19 1.93 -15.58
N ILE A 57 14.90 1.67 -15.36
CA ILE A 57 14.41 0.77 -14.30
C ILE A 57 13.81 -0.48 -14.96
N VAL A 58 14.65 -1.51 -15.09
CA VAL A 58 14.40 -2.66 -15.97
C VAL A 58 14.55 -4.02 -15.30
N HIS A 59 15.29 -4.09 -14.19
CA HIS A 59 15.38 -5.30 -13.40
C HIS A 59 14.23 -5.40 -12.39
N PRO A 60 13.71 -6.61 -12.12
CA PRO A 60 12.84 -6.83 -10.97
C PRO A 60 13.65 -6.71 -9.66
N ILE A 61 12.94 -6.61 -8.53
CA ILE A 61 13.52 -6.61 -7.18
C ILE A 61 14.62 -7.68 -7.06
N GLY A 62 15.77 -7.30 -6.52
CA GLY A 62 16.96 -8.15 -6.51
C GLY A 62 17.95 -7.85 -5.40
N CYS A 63 19.17 -8.39 -5.54
CA CYS A 63 20.19 -8.41 -4.48
C CYS A 63 20.46 -7.01 -3.89
N ALA A 64 20.69 -6.02 -4.76
CA ALA A 64 21.07 -4.67 -4.36
C ALA A 64 19.95 -3.86 -3.67
N ASP A 65 18.72 -4.38 -3.63
CA ASP A 65 17.66 -3.77 -2.83
C ASP A 65 17.86 -4.02 -1.33
N CYS A 66 18.41 -5.19 -0.98
CA CYS A 66 18.52 -5.67 0.39
C CYS A 66 19.96 -5.90 0.88
N HIS A 67 20.94 -5.96 -0.03
CA HIS A 67 22.33 -6.26 0.29
C HIS A 67 23.28 -5.19 -0.23
N ASP A 68 24.32 -4.90 0.56
CA ASP A 68 25.48 -4.16 0.09
C ASP A 68 26.26 -5.01 -0.94
N ALA A 69 26.54 -4.43 -2.11
CA ALA A 69 27.12 -5.17 -3.24
C ALA A 69 28.56 -5.64 -3.02
N LYS A 70 29.28 -5.11 -2.02
CA LYS A 70 30.68 -5.47 -1.74
C LYS A 70 30.79 -6.51 -0.64
N THR A 71 29.99 -6.35 0.40
CA THR A 71 30.07 -7.15 1.64
C THR A 71 28.98 -8.21 1.72
N MET A 72 27.92 -8.10 0.90
CA MET A 72 26.70 -8.91 0.98
C MET A 72 25.96 -8.80 2.32
N ASN A 73 26.33 -7.84 3.18
CA ASN A 73 25.60 -7.56 4.41
C ASN A 73 24.23 -6.97 4.08
N LEU A 74 23.25 -7.21 4.97
CA LEU A 74 21.94 -6.57 4.85
C LEU A 74 22.12 -5.05 4.92
N ALA A 75 21.51 -4.34 3.97
CA ALA A 75 21.60 -2.90 3.87
C ALA A 75 20.26 -2.31 3.45
N VAL A 76 19.87 -1.22 4.11
CA VAL A 76 18.78 -0.37 3.63
C VAL A 76 19.34 0.49 2.49
N SER A 77 18.88 0.24 1.27
CA SER A 77 19.27 0.94 0.05
C SER A 77 18.38 2.16 -0.23
N ARG A 78 17.20 2.25 0.36
CA ARG A 78 16.23 3.34 0.14
C ARG A 78 16.33 4.44 1.19
N PRO A 79 16.34 5.73 0.77
CA PRO A 79 16.52 6.83 1.71
C PRO A 79 15.32 7.04 2.63
N ALA A 80 14.09 6.86 2.14
CA ALA A 80 12.87 7.18 2.90
C ALA A 80 12.78 6.51 4.28
N LEU A 81 13.20 5.24 4.40
CA LEU A 81 13.22 4.53 5.69
C LEU A 81 14.27 5.12 6.64
N LYS A 82 15.47 5.43 6.13
CA LYS A 82 16.56 6.03 6.92
C LYS A 82 16.15 7.42 7.42
N GLU A 83 15.62 8.24 6.52
CA GLU A 83 15.16 9.59 6.84
C GLU A 83 14.00 9.56 7.85
N ALA A 84 13.10 8.57 7.78
CA ALA A 84 12.03 8.43 8.76
C ALA A 84 12.57 8.04 10.16
N PHE A 85 13.62 7.23 10.22
CA PHE A 85 14.34 6.96 11.47
C PHE A 85 15.00 8.24 12.00
N GLU A 86 15.71 8.98 11.15
CA GLU A 86 16.37 10.24 11.54
C GLU A 86 15.37 11.27 12.08
N ARG A 87 14.23 11.48 11.39
CA ARG A 87 13.17 12.40 11.83
C ARG A 87 12.53 12.00 13.16
N THR A 88 12.59 10.72 13.52
CA THR A 88 12.06 10.19 14.79
C THR A 88 13.15 10.00 15.85
N GLY A 89 14.36 10.54 15.63
CA GLY A 89 15.47 10.48 16.58
C GLY A 89 16.10 9.09 16.72
N ARG A 90 15.88 8.21 15.74
CA ARG A 90 16.40 6.84 15.70
C ARG A 90 17.54 6.74 14.68
N ASP A 91 18.56 5.97 15.00
CA ASP A 91 19.68 5.71 14.11
C ASP A 91 19.58 4.29 13.56
N ILE A 92 19.23 4.17 12.28
CA ILE A 92 19.04 2.86 11.61
C ILE A 92 20.36 2.07 11.51
N SER A 93 21.53 2.71 11.61
CA SER A 93 22.82 2.02 11.59
C SER A 93 23.08 1.20 12.86
N LYS A 94 22.34 1.50 13.94
CA LYS A 94 22.39 0.75 15.20
C LYS A 94 21.45 -0.45 15.23
N ALA A 95 20.70 -0.69 14.15
CA ALA A 95 19.82 -1.85 14.07
C ALA A 95 20.63 -3.15 14.21
N THR A 96 20.15 -4.03 15.09
CA THR A 96 20.68 -5.38 15.24
C THR A 96 20.48 -6.21 13.97
N GLN A 97 21.23 -7.29 13.83
CA GLN A 97 21.06 -8.22 12.71
C GLN A 97 19.61 -8.76 12.63
N GLN A 98 18.95 -8.97 13.77
CA GLN A 98 17.57 -9.43 13.82
C GLN A 98 16.57 -8.36 13.37
N GLU A 99 16.79 -7.10 13.72
CA GLU A 99 15.96 -5.99 13.21
C GLU A 99 16.16 -5.78 11.70
N LEU A 100 17.42 -5.86 11.21
CA LEU A 100 17.72 -5.72 9.78
C LEU A 100 16.98 -6.76 8.93
N ARG A 101 16.75 -7.97 9.45
CA ARG A 101 15.95 -9.03 8.80
C ARG A 101 14.48 -8.67 8.60
N SER A 102 13.99 -7.58 9.18
CA SER A 102 12.69 -6.96 8.89
C SER A 102 12.83 -5.62 8.19
N LEU A 103 13.83 -4.80 8.54
CA LEU A 103 14.00 -3.46 7.99
C LEU A 103 14.30 -3.47 6.49
N VAL A 104 14.98 -4.51 5.96
CA VAL A 104 15.17 -4.63 4.51
C VAL A 104 13.84 -4.83 3.76
N CYS A 105 12.83 -5.43 4.41
CA CYS A 105 11.46 -5.55 3.88
C CYS A 105 10.68 -4.23 4.03
N ALA A 106 10.87 -3.54 5.16
CA ALA A 106 10.21 -2.28 5.51
C ALA A 106 10.55 -1.11 4.57
N GLN A 107 11.61 -1.23 3.77
CA GLN A 107 11.92 -0.27 2.70
C GLN A 107 10.79 -0.11 1.69
N CYS A 108 9.97 -1.17 1.54
CA CYS A 108 8.94 -1.27 0.52
C CYS A 108 7.57 -1.62 1.12
N HIS A 109 7.51 -2.50 2.13
CA HIS A 109 6.27 -2.98 2.76
C HIS A 109 5.83 -2.07 3.91
N GLU A 110 5.56 -0.82 3.57
CA GLU A 110 5.18 0.20 4.53
C GLU A 110 4.25 1.26 3.91
N GLU A 111 3.50 1.95 4.76
CA GLU A 111 2.73 3.14 4.44
C GLU A 111 3.62 4.27 3.94
N TYR A 112 3.17 4.93 2.88
CA TYR A 112 3.89 6.07 2.31
C TYR A 112 2.94 7.03 1.61
N TYR A 113 3.39 8.29 1.55
CA TYR A 113 2.77 9.30 0.71
C TYR A 113 3.81 10.01 -0.15
N PHE A 114 3.34 10.75 -1.15
CA PHE A 114 4.16 11.62 -1.97
C PHE A 114 4.04 13.04 -1.47
N ARG A 115 5.13 13.64 -1.00
CA ARG A 115 5.14 15.04 -0.58
C ARG A 115 4.63 15.93 -1.72
N PRO A 116 3.61 16.77 -1.51
CA PRO A 116 2.96 17.48 -2.61
C PRO A 116 3.90 18.30 -3.50
N ALA A 117 4.91 18.93 -2.89
CA ALA A 117 5.83 19.87 -3.52
C ALA A 117 6.71 19.24 -4.61
N ASP A 118 7.20 18.02 -4.40
CA ASP A 118 8.26 17.42 -5.22
C ASP A 118 8.07 15.90 -5.44
N LYS A 119 6.95 15.35 -4.98
CA LYS A 119 6.60 13.93 -5.06
C LYS A 119 7.60 13.00 -4.38
N TYR A 120 8.41 13.52 -3.46
CA TYR A 120 9.35 12.75 -2.67
C TYR A 120 8.61 11.69 -1.84
N LEU A 121 9.11 10.46 -1.82
CA LEU A 121 8.52 9.37 -1.04
C LEU A 121 8.81 9.58 0.44
N MET A 122 7.77 9.62 1.26
CA MET A 122 7.87 9.84 2.70
C MET A 122 7.12 8.75 3.45
N PHE A 123 7.72 8.22 4.53
CA PHE A 123 7.02 7.42 5.53
C PHE A 123 6.51 8.34 6.65
N PRO A 124 5.19 8.37 6.95
CA PRO A 124 4.58 9.38 7.83
C PRO A 124 4.70 9.06 9.32
N PHE A 125 5.92 8.77 9.79
CA PHE A 125 6.18 8.26 11.15
C PHE A 125 6.37 9.35 12.21
N ASP A 126 6.33 10.61 11.82
CA ASP A 126 6.75 11.74 12.64
C ASP A 126 5.93 11.88 13.95
N LYS A 127 4.71 11.33 14.02
CA LYS A 127 3.91 11.21 15.25
C LYS A 127 3.85 9.80 15.85
N GLY A 128 4.41 8.80 15.16
CA GLY A 128 4.30 7.38 15.48
C GLY A 128 3.84 6.55 14.28
N GLN A 129 3.78 5.23 14.48
CA GLN A 129 3.47 4.24 13.43
C GLN A 129 2.10 3.58 13.62
N SER A 130 1.28 4.03 14.57
CA SER A 130 -0.11 3.55 14.66
C SER A 130 -0.96 4.20 13.58
N VAL A 131 -2.09 3.60 13.24
CA VAL A 131 -3.03 4.19 12.29
C VAL A 131 -3.55 5.55 12.82
N GLU A 132 -3.65 5.74 14.15
CA GLU A 132 -4.02 7.00 14.78
C GLU A 132 -2.92 8.06 14.66
N ASP A 133 -1.66 7.68 14.89
CA ASP A 133 -0.53 8.62 14.82
C ASP A 133 -0.35 9.14 13.39
N ILE A 134 -0.45 8.24 12.40
CA ILE A 134 -0.34 8.60 10.99
C ILE A 134 -1.54 9.44 10.55
N GLU A 135 -2.77 9.14 11.00
CA GLU A 135 -3.94 10.01 10.78
C GLU A 135 -3.68 11.42 11.32
N ALA A 136 -3.21 11.52 12.57
CA ALA A 136 -2.93 12.79 13.21
C ALA A 136 -1.81 13.56 12.50
N TYR A 137 -0.82 12.87 11.93
CA TYR A 137 0.24 13.48 11.13
C TYR A 137 -0.36 14.09 9.87
N PHE A 138 -1.14 13.32 9.11
CA PHE A 138 -1.76 13.79 7.89
C PHE A 138 -2.75 14.93 8.11
N ASP A 139 -3.52 14.90 9.19
CA ASP A 139 -4.44 15.96 9.56
C ASP A 139 -3.70 17.26 9.95
N GLU A 140 -2.57 17.16 10.66
CA GLU A 140 -1.73 18.31 11.00
C GLU A 140 -1.20 19.02 9.75
N ILE A 141 -0.69 18.25 8.78
CA ILE A 141 -0.19 18.80 7.51
C ILE A 141 -1.28 19.04 6.47
N LYS A 142 -2.56 18.82 6.84
CA LYS A 142 -3.74 18.95 5.97
C LYS A 142 -3.61 18.19 4.65
N PHE A 143 -2.99 17.01 4.69
CA PHE A 143 -2.70 16.22 3.51
C PHE A 143 -3.93 15.46 3.00
N THR A 144 -4.01 15.30 1.69
CA THR A 144 -5.06 14.57 0.98
C THR A 144 -4.44 13.96 -0.27
N ASP A 145 -4.61 12.65 -0.45
CA ASP A 145 -4.16 11.97 -1.67
C ASP A 145 -5.05 12.32 -2.85
N TYR A 146 -6.37 12.27 -2.63
CA TYR A 146 -7.36 12.63 -3.63
C TYR A 146 -8.68 13.06 -3.00
N VAL A 147 -9.46 13.83 -3.75
CA VAL A 147 -10.85 14.15 -3.40
C VAL A 147 -11.75 13.09 -4.04
N HIS A 148 -12.54 12.40 -3.23
CA HIS A 148 -13.42 11.33 -3.72
C HIS A 148 -14.47 11.87 -4.70
N LYS A 149 -14.59 11.29 -5.91
CA LYS A 149 -15.44 11.83 -6.98
C LYS A 149 -16.93 11.91 -6.60
N LEU A 150 -17.42 10.95 -5.82
CA LEU A 150 -18.83 10.88 -5.39
C LEU A 150 -19.10 11.78 -4.19
N SER A 151 -18.59 11.40 -3.01
CA SER A 151 -18.80 12.14 -1.76
C SER A 151 -18.08 13.49 -1.64
N LYS A 152 -17.09 13.79 -2.48
CA LYS A 152 -16.21 14.97 -2.33
C LYS A 152 -15.36 14.99 -1.05
N ALA A 153 -15.30 13.87 -0.32
CA ALA A 153 -14.46 13.77 0.88
C ALA A 153 -12.96 13.87 0.50
N PRO A 154 -12.14 14.59 1.28
CA PRO A 154 -10.69 14.57 1.15
C PRO A 154 -10.14 13.25 1.71
N ILE A 155 -9.67 12.35 0.85
CA ILE A 155 -9.29 10.98 1.23
C ILE A 155 -7.78 10.84 1.45
N LEU A 156 -7.43 10.03 2.44
CA LEU A 156 -6.11 9.42 2.62
C LEU A 156 -6.13 8.02 2.02
N LYS A 157 -5.12 7.68 1.23
CA LYS A 157 -4.91 6.33 0.71
C LYS A 157 -3.85 5.66 1.58
N ALA A 158 -4.13 4.45 2.05
CA ALA A 158 -3.13 3.62 2.71
C ALA A 158 -2.49 2.62 1.74
N GLN A 159 -1.19 2.41 1.84
CA GLN A 159 -0.40 1.50 1.01
C GLN A 159 0.34 0.53 1.89
N HIS A 160 -0.11 -0.73 1.88
CA HIS A 160 0.60 -1.89 2.44
C HIS A 160 1.46 -1.60 3.69
N PRO A 161 0.87 -1.15 4.82
CA PRO A 161 1.58 -0.89 6.09
C PRO A 161 2.05 -2.18 6.77
N GLY A 162 2.72 -3.05 6.02
CA GLY A 162 3.05 -4.41 6.40
C GLY A 162 3.93 -4.47 7.64
N TRP A 163 4.98 -3.63 7.67
CA TRP A 163 5.88 -3.55 8.81
C TRP A 163 5.22 -2.87 10.02
N SER A 164 4.62 -1.69 9.86
CA SER A 164 3.95 -0.99 10.97
C SER A 164 2.81 -1.82 11.61
N VAL A 165 2.01 -2.54 10.82
CA VAL A 165 0.99 -3.46 11.36
C VAL A 165 1.63 -4.68 12.03
N PHE A 166 2.66 -5.28 11.42
CA PHE A 166 3.37 -6.43 11.99
C PHE A 166 3.92 -6.17 13.39
N LEU A 167 4.47 -4.97 13.63
CA LEU A 167 4.98 -4.56 14.95
C LEU A 167 3.89 -4.51 16.04
N ARG A 168 2.61 -4.48 15.68
CA ARG A 168 1.48 -4.50 16.64
C ARG A 168 1.02 -5.91 16.99
N GLY A 169 1.52 -6.92 16.29
CA GLY A 169 1.18 -8.32 16.54
C GLY A 169 2.14 -9.02 17.49
N PRO A 170 1.74 -10.19 18.03
CA PRO A 170 2.56 -10.92 18.98
C PRO A 170 3.93 -11.31 18.40
N HIS A 171 4.00 -11.73 17.13
CA HIS A 171 5.27 -12.09 16.50
C HIS A 171 6.25 -10.90 16.45
N GLY A 172 5.79 -9.73 15.99
CA GLY A 172 6.61 -8.52 15.95
C GLY A 172 7.02 -8.04 17.34
N GLN A 173 6.10 -8.10 18.31
CA GLN A 173 6.38 -7.73 19.71
C GLN A 173 7.41 -8.64 20.38
N HIS A 174 7.53 -9.89 19.95
CA HIS A 174 8.51 -10.86 20.46
C HIS A 174 9.81 -10.91 19.63
N GLY A 175 10.00 -9.97 18.70
CA GLY A 175 11.25 -9.85 17.94
C GLY A 175 11.43 -10.91 16.84
N VAL A 176 10.38 -11.63 16.46
CA VAL A 176 10.38 -12.44 15.24
C VAL A 176 10.55 -11.49 14.05
N ALA A 177 11.37 -11.85 13.07
CA ALA A 177 11.60 -11.03 11.89
C ALA A 177 10.75 -11.50 10.69
N CYS A 178 10.53 -10.60 9.73
CA CYS A 178 9.89 -10.95 8.45
C CYS A 178 10.58 -12.16 7.80
N ALA A 179 11.91 -12.18 7.82
CA ALA A 179 12.72 -13.25 7.25
C ALA A 179 12.61 -14.59 8.00
N ASP A 180 12.15 -14.64 9.25
CA ASP A 180 11.97 -15.93 9.96
C ASP A 180 10.84 -16.75 9.33
N CYS A 181 9.78 -16.09 8.84
CA CYS A 181 8.66 -16.76 8.18
C CYS A 181 8.78 -16.76 6.65
N HIS A 182 9.24 -15.67 6.04
CA HIS A 182 9.22 -15.53 4.58
C HIS A 182 10.51 -15.92 3.88
N MET A 183 11.61 -16.03 4.62
CA MET A 183 12.93 -16.42 4.10
C MET A 183 13.58 -17.45 5.05
N PRO A 184 12.90 -18.59 5.30
CA PRO A 184 13.38 -19.58 6.26
C PRO A 184 14.75 -20.10 5.86
N TYR A 185 15.52 -20.52 6.86
CA TYR A 185 16.79 -21.15 6.57
C TYR A 185 16.58 -22.56 6.01
N LYS A 186 17.41 -22.91 5.03
CA LYS A 186 17.60 -24.27 4.51
C LYS A 186 18.98 -24.78 4.90
N SER A 187 19.09 -26.09 5.10
CA SER A 187 20.36 -26.76 5.39
C SER A 187 20.62 -27.79 4.31
N GLU A 188 21.74 -27.65 3.59
CA GLU A 188 22.23 -28.65 2.63
C GLU A 188 23.72 -28.85 2.86
N GLY A 189 24.14 -30.12 3.00
CA GLY A 189 25.55 -30.44 3.21
C GLY A 189 26.20 -29.80 4.43
N GLY A 190 25.43 -29.45 5.46
CA GLY A 190 25.91 -28.77 6.68
C GLY A 190 26.05 -27.24 6.53
N ILE A 191 25.71 -26.68 5.37
CA ILE A 191 25.69 -25.24 5.13
C ILE A 191 24.26 -24.71 5.28
N LYS A 192 24.12 -23.67 6.09
CA LYS A 192 22.85 -22.96 6.30
C LYS A 192 22.77 -21.76 5.36
N TYR A 193 21.72 -21.67 4.56
CA TYR A 193 21.47 -20.53 3.69
C TYR A 193 20.01 -20.08 3.79
N SER A 194 19.74 -18.80 3.53
CA SER A 194 18.37 -18.26 3.54
C SER A 194 17.67 -18.56 2.21
N ASP A 195 16.44 -19.07 2.29
CA ASP A 195 15.62 -19.26 1.11
C ASP A 195 15.13 -17.89 0.59
N HIS A 196 15.57 -17.52 -0.61
CA HIS A 196 15.20 -16.25 -1.25
C HIS A 196 13.94 -16.37 -2.11
N GLN A 197 13.31 -17.55 -2.19
CA GLN A 197 12.01 -17.71 -2.83
C GLN A 197 10.91 -17.27 -1.86
N ILE A 198 10.77 -15.94 -1.73
CA ILE A 198 9.77 -15.28 -0.88
C ILE A 198 8.37 -15.65 -1.37
N MET A 199 7.61 -16.32 -0.52
CA MET A 199 6.26 -16.80 -0.81
C MET A 199 5.43 -16.84 0.48
N SER A 200 4.22 -17.40 0.39
CA SER A 200 3.43 -17.70 1.59
C SER A 200 4.20 -18.67 2.50
N PRO A 201 4.40 -18.34 3.79
CA PRO A 201 5.03 -19.25 4.76
C PRO A 201 4.27 -20.57 4.91
N LEU A 202 2.97 -20.57 4.63
CA LEU A 202 2.12 -21.77 4.64
C LEU A 202 2.53 -22.83 3.61
N ALA A 203 3.37 -22.49 2.63
CA ALA A 203 3.94 -23.47 1.70
C ALA A 203 5.14 -24.23 2.29
N LYS A 204 5.68 -23.78 3.43
CA LYS A 204 6.91 -24.27 4.04
C LYS A 204 6.77 -24.34 5.57
N ILE A 205 5.65 -24.87 6.07
CA ILE A 205 5.29 -24.82 7.50
C ILE A 205 6.36 -25.47 8.39
N ALA A 206 6.88 -26.64 7.99
CA ALA A 206 7.98 -27.32 8.68
C ALA A 206 9.22 -26.44 8.93
N SER A 207 9.62 -25.59 7.97
CA SER A 207 10.82 -24.75 8.09
C SER A 207 10.51 -23.31 8.50
N THR A 208 9.25 -22.96 8.73
CA THR A 208 8.81 -21.61 9.12
C THR A 208 8.12 -21.63 10.48
N CYS A 209 6.90 -22.16 10.59
CA CYS A 209 6.14 -22.14 11.83
C CYS A 209 6.67 -23.18 12.84
N GLN A 210 6.98 -24.39 12.38
CA GLN A 210 7.39 -25.49 13.26
C GLN A 210 8.81 -25.37 13.81
N THR A 211 9.54 -24.31 13.47
CA THR A 211 10.78 -23.95 14.17
C THR A 211 10.50 -23.44 15.59
N CYS A 212 9.27 -22.99 15.87
CA CYS A 212 8.84 -22.44 17.15
C CYS A 212 7.58 -23.12 17.71
N HIS A 213 6.70 -23.63 16.84
CA HIS A 213 5.43 -24.25 17.18
C HIS A 213 5.51 -25.78 17.14
N ARG A 214 4.77 -26.46 18.03
CA ARG A 214 4.78 -27.93 18.13
C ARG A 214 3.56 -28.59 17.48
N GLU A 215 2.61 -27.76 17.07
CA GLU A 215 1.36 -28.20 16.46
C GLU A 215 1.59 -28.77 15.05
N SER A 216 0.62 -29.57 14.59
CA SER A 216 0.67 -30.12 13.24
C SER A 216 0.58 -29.01 12.19
N GLU A 217 1.11 -29.27 10.98
CA GLU A 217 1.02 -28.31 9.88
C GLU A 217 -0.43 -27.93 9.56
N GLU A 218 -1.34 -28.91 9.60
CA GLU A 218 -2.76 -28.70 9.33
C GLU A 218 -3.42 -27.82 10.39
N THR A 219 -3.08 -28.03 11.67
CA THR A 219 -3.58 -27.17 12.76
C THR A 219 -3.13 -25.73 12.58
N LEU A 220 -1.84 -25.51 12.33
CA LEU A 220 -1.28 -24.16 12.14
C LEU A 220 -1.90 -23.46 10.94
N LYS A 221 -2.01 -24.17 9.81
CA LYS A 221 -2.65 -23.67 8.59
C LYS A 221 -4.13 -23.33 8.83
N GLY A 222 -4.84 -24.17 9.58
CA GLY A 222 -6.23 -23.96 9.97
C GLY A 222 -6.43 -22.65 10.74
N TRP A 223 -5.59 -22.37 11.73
CA TRP A 223 -5.64 -21.10 12.49
C TRP A 223 -5.37 -19.88 11.61
N VAL A 224 -4.40 -19.94 10.69
CA VAL A 224 -4.14 -18.82 9.77
C VAL A 224 -5.37 -18.54 8.91
N TYR A 225 -6.01 -19.57 8.36
CA TYR A 225 -7.22 -19.38 7.57
C TYR A 225 -8.42 -18.92 8.40
N GLU A 226 -8.51 -19.30 9.67
CA GLU A 226 -9.55 -18.79 10.56
C GLU A 226 -9.42 -17.28 10.78
N TYR A 227 -8.21 -16.79 11.09
CA TYR A 227 -7.96 -15.36 11.21
C TYR A 227 -8.20 -14.60 9.91
N GLN A 228 -7.81 -15.17 8.78
CA GLN A 228 -8.08 -14.56 7.47
C GLN A 228 -9.59 -14.50 7.18
N ARG A 229 -10.35 -15.58 7.43
CA ARG A 229 -11.82 -15.58 7.26
C ARG A 229 -12.48 -14.53 8.14
N ALA A 230 -12.16 -14.49 9.44
CA ALA A 230 -12.70 -13.50 10.36
C ALA A 230 -12.34 -12.07 9.94
N GLY A 231 -11.13 -11.86 9.40
CA GLY A 231 -10.72 -10.56 8.85
C GLY A 231 -11.49 -10.17 7.60
N PHE A 232 -11.70 -11.11 6.66
CA PHE A 232 -12.47 -10.85 5.43
C PHE A 232 -13.95 -10.54 5.71
N GLU A 233 -14.55 -11.20 6.71
CA GLU A 233 -15.93 -10.95 7.11
C GLU A 233 -16.10 -9.52 7.61
N THR A 234 -15.30 -9.08 8.58
CA THR A 234 -15.42 -7.73 9.14
C THR A 234 -15.00 -6.65 8.13
N ARG A 235 -14.02 -6.93 7.27
CA ARG A 235 -13.68 -6.09 6.12
C ARG A 235 -14.89 -5.85 5.21
N THR A 236 -15.63 -6.91 4.87
CA THR A 236 -16.77 -6.80 3.95
C THR A 236 -17.86 -5.91 4.54
N VAL A 237 -18.10 -6.01 5.86
CA VAL A 237 -19.02 -5.11 6.57
C VAL A 237 -18.55 -3.67 6.49
N ALA A 238 -17.28 -3.39 6.80
CA ALA A 238 -16.71 -2.04 6.69
C ALA A 238 -16.85 -1.46 5.27
N GLU A 239 -16.57 -2.26 4.23
CA GLU A 239 -16.71 -1.85 2.83
C GLU A 239 -18.15 -1.50 2.48
N HIS A 240 -19.13 -2.31 2.91
CA HIS A 240 -20.54 -2.00 2.68
C HIS A 240 -20.96 -0.67 3.32
N GLU A 241 -20.58 -0.43 4.57
CA GLU A 241 -20.94 0.80 5.26
C GLU A 241 -20.28 2.04 4.65
N LEU A 242 -19.03 1.91 4.20
CA LEU A 242 -18.31 3.00 3.52
C LEU A 242 -18.85 3.28 2.12
N VAL A 243 -19.11 2.24 1.31
CA VAL A 243 -19.70 2.40 -0.03
C VAL A 243 -21.05 3.11 0.09
N LYS A 244 -21.90 2.68 1.02
CA LYS A 244 -23.20 3.33 1.27
C LYS A 244 -23.02 4.78 1.72
N ALA A 245 -22.07 5.08 2.60
CA ALA A 245 -21.78 6.46 3.00
C ALA A 245 -21.35 7.34 1.81
N HIS A 246 -20.48 6.85 0.92
CA HIS A 246 -20.06 7.62 -0.26
C HIS A 246 -21.21 7.93 -1.22
N LEU A 247 -22.12 6.97 -1.41
CA LEU A 247 -23.27 7.10 -2.32
C LEU A 247 -24.38 7.97 -1.72
N MET A 248 -24.63 7.86 -0.41
CA MET A 248 -25.51 8.80 0.30
C MET A 248 -24.98 10.23 0.24
N ALA A 249 -23.65 10.42 0.34
CA ALA A 249 -23.05 11.74 0.21
C ALA A 249 -23.22 12.34 -1.18
N GLU A 250 -23.09 11.52 -2.24
CA GLU A 250 -23.42 11.96 -3.59
C GLU A 250 -24.89 12.38 -3.73
N ALA A 251 -25.82 11.63 -3.13
CA ALA A 251 -27.24 11.98 -3.13
C ALA A 251 -27.50 13.32 -2.41
N CYS A 252 -26.85 13.56 -1.26
CA CYS A 252 -26.92 14.85 -0.56
C CYS A 252 -26.45 16.01 -1.44
N TRP A 253 -25.33 15.85 -2.14
CA TRP A 253 -24.83 16.86 -3.06
C TRP A 253 -25.82 17.14 -4.21
N LYS A 254 -26.42 16.09 -4.79
CA LYS A 254 -27.44 16.24 -5.84
C LYS A 254 -28.72 16.92 -5.33
N ALA A 255 -29.03 16.77 -4.04
CA ALA A 255 -30.15 17.43 -3.39
C ALA A 255 -29.90 18.91 -3.05
N GLY A 256 -28.66 19.41 -3.21
CA GLY A 256 -28.31 20.81 -2.96
C GLY A 256 -27.72 21.07 -1.57
N ALA A 257 -27.21 20.03 -0.89
CA ALA A 257 -26.51 20.20 0.38
C ALA A 257 -25.30 21.15 0.25
N THR A 258 -25.08 21.93 1.31
CA THR A 258 -23.96 22.86 1.45
C THR A 258 -22.73 22.19 2.06
N GLU A 259 -21.55 22.79 1.90
CA GLU A 259 -20.32 22.30 2.54
C GLU A 259 -20.44 22.20 4.06
N ALA A 260 -21.14 23.14 4.70
CA ALA A 260 -21.34 23.16 6.14
C ALA A 260 -22.21 21.98 6.63
N GLU A 261 -23.25 21.62 5.86
CA GLU A 261 -24.10 20.46 6.18
C GLU A 261 -23.35 19.14 6.00
N MET A 262 -22.39 19.09 5.06
CA MET A 262 -21.64 17.89 4.72
C MET A 262 -20.40 17.66 5.60
N ASP A 263 -19.85 18.71 6.22
CA ASP A 263 -18.55 18.70 6.91
C ASP A 263 -18.38 17.50 7.87
N GLN A 264 -19.34 17.26 8.77
CA GLN A 264 -19.24 16.17 9.73
C GLN A 264 -19.26 14.79 9.06
N ALA A 265 -20.12 14.61 8.05
CA ALA A 265 -20.20 13.37 7.29
C ALA A 265 -18.89 13.09 6.54
N LEU A 266 -18.31 14.11 5.89
CA LEU A 266 -17.05 13.95 5.14
C LEU A 266 -15.87 13.64 6.06
N LYS A 267 -15.81 14.24 7.26
CA LYS A 267 -14.82 13.88 8.29
C LYS A 267 -14.95 12.43 8.71
N CYS A 268 -16.17 11.95 8.94
CA CYS A 268 -16.42 10.54 9.25
C CYS A 268 -16.04 9.61 8.08
N ILE A 269 -16.37 9.96 6.84
CA ILE A 269 -15.95 9.20 5.64
C ILE A 269 -14.42 9.12 5.56
N ARG A 270 -13.72 10.25 5.67
CA ARG A 270 -12.25 10.29 5.62
C ARG A 270 -11.63 9.37 6.65
N LYS A 271 -12.07 9.47 7.92
CA LYS A 271 -11.58 8.61 9.01
C LYS A 271 -11.91 7.15 8.79
N GLY A 272 -13.18 6.84 8.52
CA GLY A 272 -13.63 5.47 8.30
C GLY A 272 -12.87 4.79 7.16
N GLN A 273 -12.72 5.48 6.03
CA GLN A 273 -11.97 4.96 4.89
C GLN A 273 -10.47 4.84 5.20
N TRP A 274 -9.85 5.80 5.88
CA TRP A 274 -8.44 5.69 6.29
C TRP A 274 -8.21 4.46 7.17
N ARG A 275 -9.05 4.24 8.20
CA ARG A 275 -8.95 3.07 9.08
C ARG A 275 -9.12 1.76 8.31
N TRP A 276 -10.17 1.68 7.48
CA TRP A 276 -10.39 0.50 6.64
C TRP A 276 -9.19 0.23 5.73
N ASP A 277 -8.73 1.23 4.99
CA ASP A 277 -7.67 1.08 4.00
C ASP A 277 -6.36 0.67 4.69
N TYR A 278 -6.00 1.30 5.82
CA TYR A 278 -4.80 0.95 6.57
C TYR A 278 -4.81 -0.51 7.05
N ALA A 279 -5.96 -1.01 7.52
CA ALA A 279 -6.09 -2.40 7.91
C ALA A 279 -5.96 -3.36 6.73
N VAL A 280 -6.63 -3.09 5.60
CA VAL A 280 -6.75 -4.05 4.48
C VAL A 280 -5.62 -3.94 3.46
N ALA A 281 -4.92 -2.80 3.38
CA ALA A 281 -3.87 -2.58 2.39
C ALA A 281 -2.66 -3.48 2.62
N SER A 282 -2.47 -3.99 3.86
CA SER A 282 -1.54 -5.08 4.15
C SER A 282 -2.28 -6.42 4.11
N HIS A 283 -2.09 -7.19 3.04
CA HIS A 283 -2.80 -8.47 2.84
C HIS A 283 -2.51 -9.52 3.92
N GLY A 284 -1.38 -9.41 4.63
CA GLY A 284 -1.04 -10.29 5.75
C GLY A 284 -1.54 -9.80 7.11
N ALA A 285 -2.15 -8.61 7.20
CA ALA A 285 -2.46 -7.95 8.47
C ALA A 285 -3.33 -8.78 9.42
N SER A 286 -4.33 -9.49 8.90
CA SER A 286 -5.21 -10.34 9.69
C SER A 286 -4.47 -11.50 10.38
N PHE A 287 -3.29 -11.89 9.89
CA PHE A 287 -2.41 -12.86 10.56
C PHE A 287 -1.28 -12.18 11.34
N HIS A 288 -0.67 -11.15 10.78
CA HIS A 288 0.46 -10.47 11.41
C HIS A 288 0.05 -9.82 12.74
N ALA A 289 -1.12 -9.19 12.80
CA ALA A 289 -1.65 -8.55 13.99
C ALA A 289 -3.19 -8.65 14.04
N PRO A 290 -3.77 -9.85 14.27
CA PRO A 290 -5.22 -10.09 14.19
C PRO A 290 -6.05 -9.16 15.08
N ALA A 291 -5.63 -8.97 16.34
CA ALA A 291 -6.35 -8.11 17.27
C ALA A 291 -6.34 -6.63 16.83
N GLU A 292 -5.19 -6.14 16.34
CA GLU A 292 -5.08 -4.78 15.84
C GLU A 292 -5.90 -4.59 14.55
N TYR A 293 -5.84 -5.55 13.64
CA TYR A 293 -6.66 -5.55 12.43
C TYR A 293 -8.16 -5.40 12.77
N GLN A 294 -8.66 -6.22 13.70
CA GLN A 294 -10.07 -6.18 14.09
C GLN A 294 -10.44 -4.88 14.81
N ARG A 295 -9.57 -4.33 15.68
CA ARG A 295 -9.76 -3.02 16.30
C ARG A 295 -9.92 -1.91 15.25
N ILE A 296 -9.01 -1.85 14.29
CA ILE A 296 -9.02 -0.82 13.25
C ILE A 296 -10.26 -0.95 12.36
N ILE A 297 -10.61 -2.16 11.93
CA ILE A 297 -11.84 -2.41 11.14
C ILE A 297 -13.09 -2.03 11.92
N SER A 298 -13.13 -2.28 13.23
CA SER A 298 -14.27 -1.89 14.07
C SER A 298 -14.46 -0.36 14.10
N HIS A 299 -13.36 0.41 14.17
CA HIS A 299 -13.41 1.87 14.04
C HIS A 299 -13.88 2.30 12.64
N ALA A 300 -13.46 1.60 11.58
CA ALA A 300 -13.90 1.89 10.21
C ALA A 300 -15.42 1.73 10.06
N ILE A 301 -15.98 0.64 10.61
CA ILE A 301 -17.43 0.39 10.64
C ILE A 301 -18.14 1.51 11.42
N GLU A 302 -17.65 1.84 12.62
CA GLU A 302 -18.22 2.89 13.46
C GLU A 302 -18.29 4.24 12.72
N PHE A 303 -17.19 4.66 12.09
CA PHE A 303 -17.14 5.92 11.35
C PHE A 303 -17.98 5.88 10.07
N GLY A 304 -18.05 4.74 9.38
CA GLY A 304 -18.94 4.54 8.23
C GLY A 304 -20.41 4.71 8.62
N LEU A 305 -20.84 4.10 9.73
CA LEU A 305 -22.20 4.25 10.26
C LEU A 305 -22.49 5.68 10.74
N LYS A 306 -21.54 6.32 11.45
CA LYS A 306 -21.66 7.73 11.85
C LYS A 306 -21.82 8.65 10.65
N ALA A 307 -21.06 8.42 9.58
CA ALA A 307 -21.22 9.17 8.33
C ALA A 307 -22.63 9.01 7.76
N GLN A 308 -23.15 7.79 7.67
CA GLN A 308 -24.51 7.55 7.18
C GLN A 308 -25.58 8.24 8.04
N LEU A 309 -25.42 8.25 9.37
CA LEU A 309 -26.35 8.95 10.26
C LEU A 309 -26.38 10.46 9.99
N GLU A 310 -25.22 11.09 9.79
CA GLU A 310 -25.17 12.52 9.44
C GLU A 310 -25.75 12.78 8.05
N LEU A 311 -25.42 11.95 7.07
CA LEU A 311 -25.96 12.07 5.71
C LEU A 311 -27.47 11.88 5.66
N GLN A 312 -28.02 10.99 6.49
CA GLN A 312 -29.46 10.79 6.59
C GLN A 312 -30.18 12.05 7.09
N LYS A 313 -29.59 12.80 8.04
CA LYS A 313 -30.14 14.07 8.50
C LYS A 313 -30.16 15.10 7.38
N VAL A 314 -29.09 15.18 6.58
CA VAL A 314 -28.99 16.09 5.43
C VAL A 314 -30.04 15.72 4.37
N LEU A 315 -30.19 14.44 4.02
CA LEU A 315 -31.22 13.99 3.09
C LEU A 315 -32.63 14.39 3.57
N ILE A 316 -32.95 14.21 4.86
CA ILE A 316 -34.23 14.60 5.43
C ILE A 316 -34.44 16.12 5.34
N ALA A 317 -33.43 16.93 5.69
CA ALA A 317 -33.51 18.38 5.63
C ALA A 317 -33.78 18.91 4.21
N HIS A 318 -33.28 18.20 3.19
CA HIS A 318 -33.47 18.51 1.77
C HIS A 318 -34.66 17.77 1.13
N ASN A 319 -35.52 17.09 1.92
CA ASN A 319 -36.63 16.26 1.44
C ASN A 319 -36.22 15.24 0.35
N ALA A 320 -35.00 14.71 0.44
CA ALA A 320 -34.44 13.76 -0.49
C ALA A 320 -34.46 12.34 0.08
N THR A 321 -34.53 11.34 -0.80
CA THR A 321 -34.41 9.92 -0.47
C THR A 321 -33.14 9.33 -1.08
N PHE A 322 -32.63 8.25 -0.49
CA PHE A 322 -31.50 7.51 -1.02
C PHE A 322 -31.91 6.09 -1.38
N GLU A 323 -31.64 5.70 -2.62
CA GLU A 323 -31.73 4.33 -3.10
C GLU A 323 -30.34 3.86 -3.54
N MET A 324 -29.97 2.65 -3.15
CA MET A 324 -28.66 2.10 -3.48
C MET A 324 -28.57 1.79 -4.98
N PRO A 325 -27.65 2.42 -5.74
CA PRO A 325 -27.42 2.04 -7.12
C PRO A 325 -26.80 0.65 -7.23
N ASP A 326 -27.03 0.00 -8.36
CA ASP A 326 -26.47 -1.32 -8.61
C ASP A 326 -24.96 -1.24 -8.91
N VAL A 327 -24.16 -1.49 -7.88
CA VAL A 327 -22.70 -1.61 -7.94
C VAL A 327 -22.23 -3.04 -7.61
N SER A 328 -23.10 -4.03 -7.84
CA SER A 328 -22.90 -5.44 -7.44
C SER A 328 -21.73 -6.15 -8.12
N THR A 329 -21.21 -5.60 -9.22
CA THR A 329 -20.06 -6.16 -9.93
C THR A 329 -19.02 -5.08 -10.20
N LYS A 330 -17.76 -5.49 -10.38
CA LYS A 330 -16.66 -4.60 -10.79
C LYS A 330 -17.06 -3.74 -12.00
N ALA A 331 -17.63 -4.33 -13.04
CA ALA A 331 -18.02 -3.62 -14.26
C ALA A 331 -19.10 -2.57 -14.01
N LYS A 332 -20.12 -2.91 -13.22
CA LYS A 332 -21.19 -1.96 -12.85
C LYS A 332 -20.67 -0.81 -12.00
N ALA A 333 -19.82 -1.09 -11.01
CA ALA A 333 -19.19 -0.07 -10.18
C ALA A 333 -18.28 0.87 -11.01
N GLN A 334 -17.49 0.33 -11.95
CA GLN A 334 -16.64 1.13 -12.85
C GLN A 334 -17.46 2.01 -13.80
N ALA A 335 -18.54 1.46 -14.37
CA ALA A 335 -19.47 2.22 -15.20
C ALA A 335 -20.17 3.34 -14.41
N TYR A 336 -20.57 3.07 -13.17
CA TYR A 336 -21.21 4.06 -12.29
C TYR A 336 -20.33 5.29 -12.07
N ILE A 337 -19.03 5.10 -11.88
CA ILE A 337 -18.08 6.22 -11.71
C ILE A 337 -17.57 6.80 -13.04
N GLY A 338 -18.06 6.29 -14.18
CA GLY A 338 -17.78 6.79 -15.52
C GLY A 338 -16.43 6.41 -16.10
N LEU A 339 -15.90 5.23 -15.77
CA LEU A 339 -14.67 4.71 -16.39
C LEU A 339 -14.99 3.98 -17.71
N ASP A 340 -14.35 4.41 -18.80
CA ASP A 340 -14.34 3.69 -20.08
C ASP A 340 -13.29 2.57 -20.03
N MET A 341 -13.68 1.45 -19.43
CA MET A 341 -12.79 0.29 -19.27
C MET A 341 -12.31 -0.31 -20.59
N PRO A 342 -13.16 -0.51 -21.63
CA PRO A 342 -12.70 -0.98 -22.92
C PRO A 342 -11.59 -0.11 -23.52
N LYS A 343 -11.73 1.22 -23.45
CA LYS A 343 -10.67 2.12 -23.91
C LYS A 343 -9.40 2.00 -23.07
N LEU A 344 -9.52 2.06 -21.74
CA LEU A 344 -8.36 1.97 -20.84
C LEU A 344 -7.57 0.67 -21.05
N GLU A 345 -8.25 -0.46 -21.22
CA GLU A 345 -7.61 -1.76 -21.46
C GLU A 345 -6.96 -1.84 -22.85
N LYS A 346 -7.62 -1.31 -23.88
CA LYS A 346 -7.07 -1.22 -25.24
C LYS A 346 -5.79 -0.38 -25.25
N ASP A 347 -5.85 0.83 -24.72
CA ASP A 347 -4.71 1.75 -24.69
C ASP A 347 -3.56 1.15 -23.88
N LYS A 348 -3.85 0.45 -22.78
CA LYS A 348 -2.82 -0.21 -21.98
C LYS A 348 -2.13 -1.35 -22.72
N LYS A 349 -2.90 -2.14 -23.46
CA LYS A 349 -2.34 -3.19 -24.33
C LYS A 349 -1.46 -2.59 -25.41
N GLU A 350 -1.86 -1.48 -26.02
CA GLU A 350 -1.04 -0.76 -26.99
C GLU A 350 0.26 -0.25 -26.38
N PHE A 351 0.20 0.38 -25.21
CA PHE A 351 1.38 0.84 -24.47
C PHE A 351 2.38 -0.31 -24.22
N LEU A 352 1.89 -1.46 -23.74
CA LEU A 352 2.72 -2.63 -23.47
C LEU A 352 3.33 -3.23 -24.73
N ASN A 353 2.66 -3.14 -25.87
CA ASN A 353 3.14 -3.71 -27.13
C ASN A 353 4.05 -2.76 -27.93
N THR A 354 4.02 -1.45 -27.65
CA THR A 354 4.69 -0.45 -28.49
C THR A 354 5.73 0.39 -27.75
N ILE A 355 5.48 0.76 -26.49
CA ILE A 355 6.36 1.65 -25.72
C ILE A 355 7.33 0.83 -24.85
N VAL A 356 6.83 -0.17 -24.12
CA VAL A 356 7.68 -0.99 -23.23
C VAL A 356 8.82 -1.70 -23.99
N PRO A 357 8.60 -2.31 -25.18
CA PRO A 357 9.70 -2.94 -25.91
C PRO A 357 10.79 -1.94 -26.34
N LYS A 358 10.42 -0.69 -26.62
CA LYS A 358 11.39 0.38 -26.93
C LYS A 358 12.24 0.73 -25.72
N TRP A 359 11.64 0.77 -24.53
CA TRP A 359 12.39 0.97 -23.28
C TRP A 359 13.39 -0.14 -23.04
N GLU A 360 12.99 -1.40 -23.26
CA GLU A 360 13.88 -2.55 -23.11
C GLU A 360 15.01 -2.54 -24.15
N GLU A 361 14.72 -2.19 -25.41
CA GLU A 361 15.74 -2.04 -26.44
C GLU A 361 16.75 -0.92 -26.08
N GLN A 362 16.27 0.22 -25.59
CA GLN A 362 17.12 1.31 -25.11
C GLN A 362 17.99 0.87 -23.94
N ALA A 363 17.42 0.17 -22.96
CA ALA A 363 18.15 -0.36 -21.82
C ALA A 363 19.24 -1.35 -22.23
N ARG A 364 18.96 -2.26 -23.18
CA ARG A 364 19.95 -3.20 -23.74
C ARG A 364 21.08 -2.47 -24.46
N LYS A 365 20.76 -1.47 -25.29
CA LYS A 365 21.77 -0.64 -25.98
C LYS A 365 22.66 0.12 -24.98
N ALA A 366 22.11 0.53 -23.85
CA ALA A 366 22.84 1.21 -22.78
C ALA A 366 23.60 0.24 -21.84
N GLY A 367 23.47 -1.08 -22.02
CA GLY A 367 24.10 -2.08 -21.15
C GLY A 367 23.47 -2.16 -19.75
N ILE A 368 22.22 -1.71 -19.60
CA ILE A 368 21.47 -1.81 -18.35
C ILE A 368 20.73 -3.16 -18.29
N LEU A 369 20.17 -3.66 -19.40
CA LEU A 369 19.38 -4.92 -19.47
C LEU A 369 20.04 -6.02 -20.29
#